data_AF-A0A6P0NDE1-F1
#
_entry.id   AF-A0A6P0NDE1-F1
#
_cell.length_a   1.000
_cell.length_b   1.000
_cell.length_c   1.000
_cell.angle_alpha   90.00
_cell.angle_beta   90.00
_cell.angle_gamma   90.00
#
_symmetry.space_group_name_H-M   'P 1'
#
loop_
_entity.id
_entity.type
_entity.pdbx_description
1 polymer ?
#
loop_
_entity_poly.entity_id
_entity_poly.type
_entity_poly.pdbx_seq_one_letter_code
_entity_poly.pdbx_strand_id
1 'polypeptide(L)'
;MTRKAPQIDSRTAETIAEDVQTLLAEYLTEYPTSEKLKNKGVAQALVQIFARFGEIIISRLNQVPDKNFLAFLDLLGASRLAPQPARAPLTFFLATGTTVDAIAPAGTQVAAPPTEGETESVIFETEQELVVTGAQLDSLFVRNPSQDQYADYSSLTEISPATTYLPIFRGNQQIEHVFYVGHRQLLSFPTINNLKLIIELDQVFSDPAELEWQVWQETEDLQAWQTITPNSDITNNFSQSGEGEINFEEINAIPLTQVDGVTNRWLRCRLVTPISS
;
A
#
# COMPACT_ATOMS: atom_id res chain seq x y z
N MET A 1 -19.55 -22.11 1.19
CA MET A 1 -20.08 -23.16 2.09
C MET A 1 -20.99 -24.08 1.30
N THR A 2 -20.56 -25.31 1.02
CA THR A 2 -21.36 -26.28 0.25
C THR A 2 -22.44 -26.85 1.17
N ARG A 3 -23.69 -26.41 1.01
CA ARG A 3 -24.83 -27.04 1.70
C ARG A 3 -25.00 -28.44 1.13
N LYS A 4 -24.86 -29.47 1.97
CA LYS A 4 -25.14 -30.86 1.60
C LYS A 4 -26.65 -31.01 1.40
N ALA A 5 -27.06 -31.63 0.28
CA ALA A 5 -28.48 -31.89 0.04
C ALA A 5 -29.06 -32.79 1.16
N PRO A 6 -30.32 -32.55 1.56
CA PRO A 6 -31.00 -33.41 2.51
C PRO A 6 -31.17 -34.81 1.93
N GLN A 7 -31.02 -35.83 2.77
CA GLN A 7 -31.32 -37.21 2.38
C GLN A 7 -32.85 -37.38 2.24
N ILE A 8 -33.28 -37.97 1.13
CA ILE A 8 -34.67 -38.37 0.89
C ILE A 8 -35.02 -39.59 1.74
N ASP A 9 -34.07 -40.52 1.91
CA ASP A 9 -34.21 -41.72 2.73
C ASP A 9 -32.90 -42.00 3.47
N SER A 10 -32.98 -42.15 4.79
CA SER A 10 -31.82 -42.33 5.67
C SER A 10 -31.60 -43.78 6.10
N ARG A 11 -32.39 -44.74 5.60
CA ARG A 11 -32.25 -46.15 5.97
C ARG A 11 -30.92 -46.71 5.45
N THR A 12 -30.21 -47.42 6.32
CA THR A 12 -28.98 -48.15 5.96
C THR A 12 -29.30 -49.61 5.66
N ALA A 13 -28.31 -50.36 5.19
CA ALA A 13 -28.48 -51.80 4.98
C ALA A 13 -28.86 -52.52 6.29
N GLU A 14 -28.39 -52.06 7.44
CA GLU A 14 -28.75 -52.64 8.74
C GLU A 14 -30.24 -52.44 9.04
N THR A 15 -30.75 -51.21 8.88
CA THR A 15 -32.18 -50.92 9.09
C THR A 15 -33.06 -51.73 8.14
N ILE A 16 -32.66 -51.85 6.87
CA ILE A 16 -33.41 -52.63 5.89
C ILE A 16 -33.37 -54.14 6.22
N ALA A 17 -32.26 -54.66 6.72
CA ALA A 17 -32.15 -56.05 7.13
C ALA A 17 -33.07 -56.36 8.32
N GLU A 18 -33.15 -55.45 9.30
CA GLU A 18 -34.06 -55.55 10.45
C GLU A 18 -35.53 -55.53 10.02
N ASP A 19 -35.90 -54.60 9.12
CA ASP A 19 -37.25 -54.52 8.54
C ASP A 19 -37.63 -55.82 7.83
N VAL A 20 -36.73 -56.35 6.99
CA VAL A 20 -36.97 -57.59 6.24
C VAL A 20 -37.09 -58.79 7.18
N GLN A 21 -36.26 -58.87 8.23
CA GLN A 21 -36.39 -59.94 9.23
C GLN A 21 -37.73 -59.89 9.97
N THR A 22 -38.20 -58.68 10.28
CA THR A 22 -39.50 -58.46 10.93
C THR A 22 -40.63 -58.94 10.03
N LEU A 23 -40.61 -58.54 8.75
CA LEU A 23 -41.59 -58.97 7.76
C LEU A 23 -41.55 -60.48 7.51
N LEU A 24 -40.37 -61.10 7.43
CA LEU A 24 -40.26 -62.55 7.26
C LEU A 24 -40.90 -63.33 8.42
N ALA A 25 -40.73 -62.85 9.66
CA ALA A 25 -41.36 -63.47 10.82
C ALA A 25 -42.89 -63.32 10.85
N GLU A 26 -43.42 -62.25 10.25
CA GLU A 26 -44.86 -61.99 10.16
C GLU A 26 -45.52 -62.79 9.02
N TYR A 27 -44.90 -62.83 7.85
CA TYR A 27 -45.48 -63.42 6.64
C TYR A 27 -45.14 -64.90 6.41
N LEU A 28 -44.09 -65.43 7.05
CA LEU A 28 -43.68 -66.84 6.90
C LEU A 28 -43.67 -67.56 8.25
N THR A 29 -44.71 -68.34 8.50
CA THR A 29 -44.84 -69.18 9.71
C THR A 29 -43.75 -70.23 9.87
N GLU A 30 -43.10 -70.65 8.78
CA GLU A 30 -42.00 -71.62 8.79
C GLU A 30 -40.62 -70.97 9.00
N TYR A 31 -40.54 -69.64 9.12
CA TYR A 31 -39.27 -68.95 9.26
C TYR A 31 -38.66 -69.16 10.67
N PRO A 32 -37.38 -69.57 10.78
CA PRO A 32 -36.78 -69.90 12.06
C PRO A 32 -36.67 -68.66 12.97
N THR A 33 -37.43 -68.67 14.07
CA THR A 33 -37.58 -67.52 14.98
C THR A 33 -36.55 -67.50 16.11
N SER A 34 -35.76 -68.57 16.30
CA SER A 34 -34.77 -68.64 17.38
C SER A 34 -33.51 -67.82 17.06
N GLU A 35 -33.04 -67.02 18.03
CA GLU A 35 -31.90 -66.11 17.87
C GLU A 35 -30.60 -66.80 17.40
N LYS A 36 -30.42 -68.09 17.74
CA LYS A 36 -29.26 -68.88 17.31
C LYS A 36 -29.28 -69.26 15.82
N LEU A 37 -30.45 -69.34 15.19
CA LEU A 37 -30.61 -69.62 13.76
C LEU A 37 -30.75 -68.34 12.92
N LYS A 38 -31.23 -67.23 13.52
CA LYS A 38 -31.31 -65.90 12.87
C LYS A 38 -29.94 -65.38 12.40
N ASN A 39 -28.87 -65.71 13.12
CA ASN A 39 -27.55 -65.11 12.89
C ASN A 39 -26.59 -65.98 12.05
N LYS A 40 -27.01 -67.17 11.58
CA LYS A 40 -26.16 -68.08 10.79
C LYS A 40 -26.97 -68.88 9.77
N GLY A 41 -26.70 -68.68 8.48
CA GLY A 41 -27.28 -69.48 7.40
C GLY A 41 -27.40 -68.72 6.07
N VAL A 42 -27.77 -69.44 5.02
CA VAL A 42 -27.96 -68.90 3.66
C VAL A 42 -29.06 -67.83 3.61
N ALA A 43 -30.13 -68.00 4.39
CA ALA A 43 -31.23 -67.03 4.47
C ALA A 43 -30.77 -65.66 5.00
N GLN A 44 -29.95 -65.64 6.06
CA GLN A 44 -29.41 -64.39 6.59
C GLN A 44 -28.47 -63.70 5.58
N ALA A 45 -27.67 -64.48 4.85
CA ALA A 45 -26.84 -63.93 3.78
C ALA A 45 -27.68 -63.29 2.66
N LEU A 46 -28.80 -63.91 2.27
CA LEU A 46 -29.73 -63.34 1.28
C LEU A 46 -30.39 -62.05 1.79
N VAL A 47 -30.80 -61.99 3.06
CA VAL A 47 -31.33 -60.77 3.67
C VAL A 47 -30.29 -59.64 3.65
N GLN A 48 -29.05 -59.94 4.02
CA GLN A 48 -27.96 -58.95 4.01
C GLN A 48 -27.64 -58.46 2.59
N ILE A 49 -27.63 -59.37 1.60
CA ILE A 49 -27.45 -59.02 0.18
C ILE A 49 -28.59 -58.12 -0.30
N PHE A 50 -29.83 -58.50 -0.02
CA PHE A 50 -31.01 -57.70 -0.36
C PHE A 50 -30.93 -56.30 0.27
N ALA A 51 -30.61 -56.23 1.57
CA ALA A 51 -30.51 -54.98 2.29
C ALA A 51 -29.40 -54.08 1.75
N ARG A 52 -28.26 -54.66 1.37
CA ARG A 52 -27.18 -53.93 0.69
C ARG A 52 -27.61 -53.39 -0.67
N PHE A 53 -28.38 -54.15 -1.46
CA PHE A 53 -28.93 -53.63 -2.71
C PHE A 53 -29.94 -52.50 -2.48
N GLY A 54 -30.79 -52.62 -1.45
CA GLY A 54 -31.70 -51.56 -1.04
C GLY A 54 -30.98 -50.27 -0.68
N GLU A 55 -29.91 -50.36 0.11
CA GLU A 55 -29.08 -49.21 0.47
C GLU A 55 -28.41 -48.56 -0.75
N ILE A 56 -27.95 -49.35 -1.73
CA ILE A 56 -27.40 -48.81 -2.99
C ILE A 56 -28.46 -48.01 -3.75
N ILE A 57 -29.71 -48.49 -3.81
CA ILE A 57 -30.81 -47.77 -4.46
C ILE A 57 -31.12 -46.47 -3.71
N ILE A 58 -31.20 -46.52 -2.38
CA ILE A 58 -31.37 -45.33 -1.53
C ILE A 58 -30.24 -44.33 -1.75
N SER A 59 -28.99 -44.79 -1.89
CA SER A 59 -27.84 -43.92 -2.15
C SER A 59 -27.97 -43.16 -3.49
N ARG A 60 -28.60 -43.77 -4.49
CA ARG A 60 -28.88 -43.13 -5.79
C ARG A 60 -30.08 -42.18 -5.69
N LEU A 61 -31.13 -42.56 -4.96
CA LEU A 61 -32.26 -41.68 -4.69
C LEU A 61 -31.81 -40.39 -3.98
N ASN A 62 -30.90 -40.52 -3.00
CA ASN A 62 -30.32 -39.39 -2.29
C ASN A 62 -29.45 -38.45 -3.16
N GLN A 63 -29.10 -38.84 -4.40
CA GLN A 63 -28.41 -37.97 -5.37
C GLN A 63 -29.39 -37.17 -6.26
N VAL A 64 -30.70 -37.49 -6.23
CA VAL A 64 -31.73 -36.82 -7.04
C VAL A 64 -31.85 -35.33 -6.73
N PRO A 65 -31.81 -34.86 -5.46
CA PRO A 65 -31.86 -33.43 -5.16
C PRO A 65 -30.73 -32.63 -5.83
N ASP A 66 -29.50 -33.15 -5.80
CA ASP A 66 -28.34 -32.51 -6.45
C ASP A 66 -28.52 -32.45 -7.97
N LYS A 67 -29.03 -33.52 -8.58
CA LYS A 67 -29.32 -33.55 -10.02
C LYS A 67 -30.43 -32.56 -10.40
N ASN A 68 -31.50 -32.48 -9.61
CA ASN A 68 -32.59 -31.53 -9.84
C ASN A 68 -32.12 -30.08 -9.67
N PHE A 69 -31.23 -29.83 -8.71
CA PHE A 69 -30.62 -28.51 -8.54
C PHE A 69 -29.79 -28.09 -9.77
N LEU A 70 -28.95 -28.99 -10.31
CA LEU A 70 -28.23 -28.72 -11.56
C LEU A 70 -29.18 -28.47 -12.73
N ALA A 71 -30.22 -29.29 -12.90
CA ALA A 71 -31.22 -29.09 -13.95
C ALA A 71 -31.98 -27.76 -13.81
N PHE A 72 -32.24 -27.31 -12.58
CA PHE A 72 -32.83 -26.00 -12.31
C PHE A 72 -31.88 -24.85 -12.70
N LEU A 73 -30.58 -24.98 -12.39
CA LEU A 73 -29.57 -24.02 -12.83
C LEU A 73 -29.47 -23.97 -14.36
N ASP A 74 -29.49 -25.12 -15.03
CA ASP A 74 -29.47 -25.21 -16.49
C ASP A 74 -30.72 -24.54 -17.11
N LEU A 75 -31.90 -24.72 -16.51
CA LEU A 75 -33.15 -24.08 -16.94
C LEU A 75 -33.10 -22.55 -16.81
N LEU A 76 -32.45 -22.03 -15.77
CA LEU A 76 -32.22 -20.60 -15.59
C LEU A 76 -31.14 -20.04 -16.55
N GLY A 77 -30.49 -20.90 -17.34
CA GLY A 77 -29.38 -20.52 -18.21
C GLY A 77 -28.09 -20.22 -17.43
N ALA A 78 -27.98 -20.67 -16.18
CA ALA A 78 -26.79 -20.45 -15.37
C ALA A 78 -25.66 -21.39 -15.84
N SER A 79 -24.67 -20.82 -16.51
CA SER A 79 -23.45 -21.54 -16.90
C SER A 79 -22.30 -21.23 -15.95
N ARG A 80 -21.33 -22.14 -15.86
CA ARG A 80 -20.04 -21.82 -15.22
C ARG A 80 -19.35 -20.73 -16.01
N LEU A 81 -18.79 -19.74 -15.32
CA LEU A 81 -17.93 -18.74 -15.95
C LEU A 81 -16.70 -19.45 -16.53
N ALA A 82 -16.33 -19.06 -17.75
CA ALA A 82 -15.08 -19.49 -18.35
C ALA A 82 -13.89 -19.04 -17.48
N PRO A 83 -12.77 -19.79 -17.47
CA PRO A 83 -11.55 -19.31 -16.83
C PRO A 83 -11.16 -17.95 -17.43
N GLN A 84 -10.87 -16.99 -16.57
CA GLN A 84 -10.40 -15.67 -16.99
C GLN A 84 -8.87 -15.66 -17.06
N PRO A 85 -8.28 -15.08 -18.13
CA PRO A 85 -6.83 -14.97 -18.23
C PRO A 85 -6.29 -14.09 -17.11
N ALA A 86 -5.14 -14.47 -16.56
CA ALA A 86 -4.42 -13.65 -15.60
C ALA A 86 -3.84 -12.40 -16.28
N ARG A 87 -3.74 -11.30 -15.53
CA ARG A 87 -3.09 -10.05 -15.97
C ARG A 87 -1.99 -9.70 -14.97
N ALA A 88 -0.85 -9.24 -15.47
CA ALA A 88 0.27 -8.81 -14.66
C ALA A 88 0.85 -7.49 -15.19
N PRO A 89 1.24 -6.55 -14.33
CA PRO A 89 1.97 -5.37 -14.75
C PRO A 89 3.38 -5.76 -15.22
N LEU A 90 3.83 -5.14 -16.31
CA LEU A 90 5.17 -5.32 -16.87
C LEU A 90 5.82 -3.95 -17.03
N THR A 91 7.14 -3.89 -16.84
CA THR A 91 7.93 -2.68 -17.10
C THR A 91 8.97 -3.00 -18.17
N PHE A 92 9.03 -2.18 -19.21
CA PHE A 92 10.04 -2.26 -20.26
C PHE A 92 11.11 -1.19 -20.02
N PHE A 93 12.37 -1.56 -20.26
CA PHE A 93 13.49 -0.63 -20.19
C PHE A 93 14.18 -0.58 -21.55
N LEU A 94 14.58 0.62 -21.97
CA LEU A 94 15.45 0.77 -23.12
C LEU A 94 16.84 0.18 -22.81
N ALA A 95 17.49 -0.36 -23.82
CA ALA A 95 18.88 -0.78 -23.71
C ALA A 95 19.78 0.42 -23.42
N THR A 96 20.82 0.22 -22.61
CA THR A 96 21.79 1.27 -22.24
C THR A 96 22.36 1.96 -23.49
N GLY A 97 22.31 3.30 -23.52
CA GLY A 97 22.81 4.10 -24.64
C GLY A 97 21.79 4.40 -25.74
N THR A 98 20.56 3.90 -25.62
CA THR A 98 19.47 4.26 -26.54
C THR A 98 18.94 5.66 -26.21
N THR A 99 18.93 6.56 -27.20
CA THR A 99 18.45 7.94 -27.07
C THR A 99 17.11 8.19 -27.77
N VAL A 100 16.52 7.14 -28.35
CA VAL A 100 15.27 7.18 -29.11
C VAL A 100 14.25 6.28 -28.43
N ASP A 101 13.00 6.75 -28.36
CA ASP A 101 11.91 5.94 -27.83
C ASP A 101 11.70 4.67 -28.66
N ALA A 102 11.37 3.57 -28.00
CA ALA A 102 11.03 2.31 -28.65
C ALA A 102 9.52 2.04 -28.53
N ILE A 103 8.99 1.21 -29.42
CA ILE A 103 7.59 0.79 -29.38
C ILE A 103 7.57 -0.71 -29.05
N ALA A 104 6.80 -1.08 -28.03
CA ALA A 104 6.39 -2.45 -27.77
C ALA A 104 4.95 -2.61 -28.29
N PRO A 105 4.74 -3.24 -29.46
CA PRO A 105 3.41 -3.41 -30.03
C PRO A 105 2.52 -4.29 -29.15
N ALA A 106 1.20 -4.12 -29.27
CA ALA A 106 0.25 -5.10 -28.73
C ALA A 106 0.56 -6.51 -29.26
N GLY A 107 0.45 -7.51 -28.40
CA GLY A 107 0.83 -8.89 -28.72
C GLY A 107 2.32 -9.21 -28.50
N THR A 108 3.13 -8.26 -28.03
CA THR A 108 4.52 -8.55 -27.61
C THR A 108 4.51 -9.62 -26.53
N GLN A 109 5.19 -10.75 -26.78
CA GLN A 109 5.21 -11.90 -25.89
C GLN A 109 6.31 -11.80 -24.84
N VAL A 110 5.97 -12.12 -23.59
CA VAL A 110 6.92 -12.25 -22.49
C VAL A 110 6.68 -13.56 -21.75
N ALA A 111 7.76 -14.19 -21.29
CA ALA A 111 7.68 -15.46 -20.58
C ALA A 111 7.80 -15.23 -19.07
N ALA A 112 6.86 -15.80 -18.30
CA ALA A 112 7.02 -15.97 -16.88
C ALA A 112 7.86 -17.23 -16.59
N PRO A 113 8.82 -17.18 -15.65
CA PRO A 113 9.58 -18.36 -15.28
C PRO A 113 8.65 -19.46 -14.73
N PRO A 114 8.91 -20.74 -15.05
CA PRO A 114 8.06 -21.84 -14.59
C PRO A 114 8.11 -21.95 -13.07
N THR A 115 6.97 -22.30 -12.46
CA THR A 115 6.90 -22.56 -11.02
C THR A 115 7.52 -23.92 -10.66
N GLU A 116 7.85 -24.13 -9.38
CA GLU A 116 8.49 -25.35 -8.91
C GLU A 116 7.62 -26.58 -9.23
N GLY A 117 8.13 -27.49 -10.06
CA GLY A 117 7.41 -28.68 -10.55
C GLY A 117 6.82 -28.56 -11.96
N GLU A 118 6.91 -27.40 -12.59
CA GLU A 118 6.51 -27.19 -13.98
C GLU A 118 7.72 -27.13 -14.92
N THR A 119 7.53 -27.58 -16.16
CA THR A 119 8.61 -27.60 -17.18
C THR A 119 8.41 -26.57 -18.29
N GLU A 120 7.19 -26.05 -18.46
CA GLU A 120 6.84 -25.10 -19.51
C GLU A 120 6.64 -23.70 -18.92
N SER A 121 7.17 -22.68 -19.60
CA SER A 121 6.95 -21.27 -19.24
C SER A 121 5.57 -20.80 -19.69
N VAL A 122 4.90 -20.03 -18.83
CA VAL A 122 3.65 -19.37 -19.21
C VAL A 122 3.98 -18.12 -20.03
N ILE A 123 3.41 -18.03 -21.22
CA ILE A 123 3.57 -16.86 -22.09
C ILE A 123 2.42 -15.89 -21.83
N PHE A 124 2.78 -14.64 -21.56
CA PHE A 124 1.88 -13.49 -21.54
C PHE A 124 2.10 -12.65 -22.79
N GLU A 125 1.09 -11.87 -23.16
CA GLU A 125 1.19 -10.88 -24.23
C GLU A 125 0.74 -9.51 -23.75
N THR A 126 1.33 -8.47 -24.32
CA THR A 126 0.89 -7.08 -24.08
C THR A 126 -0.49 -6.85 -24.70
N GLU A 127 -1.42 -6.28 -23.95
CA GLU A 127 -2.78 -6.03 -24.45
C GLU A 127 -2.87 -4.82 -25.38
N GLN A 128 -1.92 -3.89 -25.24
CA GLN A 128 -1.90 -2.61 -25.92
C GLN A 128 -0.46 -2.27 -26.31
N GLU A 129 -0.33 -1.44 -27.33
CA GLU A 129 0.95 -0.84 -27.69
C GLU A 129 1.43 0.09 -26.58
N LEU A 130 2.72 0.02 -26.25
CA LEU A 130 3.39 0.87 -25.28
C LEU A 130 4.58 1.57 -25.94
N VAL A 131 4.67 2.89 -25.79
CA VAL A 131 5.88 3.64 -26.11
C VAL A 131 6.81 3.60 -24.89
N VAL A 132 7.98 2.98 -25.07
CA VAL A 132 9.03 2.88 -24.06
C VAL A 132 9.94 4.10 -24.22
N THR A 133 9.73 5.09 -23.37
CA THR A 133 10.49 6.34 -23.41
C THR A 133 11.82 6.22 -22.68
N GLY A 134 12.81 7.02 -23.09
CA GLY A 134 14.07 7.17 -22.34
C GLY A 134 13.95 7.97 -21.04
N ALA A 135 12.78 8.55 -20.74
CA ALA A 135 12.57 9.31 -19.52
C ALA A 135 12.65 8.40 -18.29
N GLN A 136 13.47 8.81 -17.32
CA GLN A 136 13.59 8.14 -16.04
C GLN A 136 13.03 9.04 -14.95
N LEU A 137 12.45 8.41 -13.93
CA LEU A 137 12.05 9.14 -12.73
C LEU A 137 13.33 9.58 -12.02
N ASP A 138 13.60 10.87 -11.99
CA ASP A 138 14.82 11.43 -11.39
C ASP A 138 14.63 11.68 -9.89
N SER A 139 13.49 12.28 -9.53
CA SER A 139 13.20 12.65 -8.16
C SER A 139 11.74 12.45 -7.79
N LEU A 140 11.49 12.23 -6.50
CA LEU A 140 10.15 12.05 -5.95
C LEU A 140 10.02 12.83 -4.65
N PHE A 141 9.23 13.90 -4.67
CA PHE A 141 8.97 14.72 -3.50
C PHE A 141 7.51 14.68 -3.10
N VAL A 142 7.25 14.69 -1.80
CA VAL A 142 5.92 14.87 -1.22
C VAL A 142 5.91 16.17 -0.44
N ARG A 143 4.88 16.99 -0.64
CA ARG A 143 4.60 18.16 0.20
C ARG A 143 3.30 17.94 0.96
N ASN A 144 3.32 18.22 2.25
CA ASN A 144 2.18 18.19 3.16
C ASN A 144 1.94 19.59 3.74
N PRO A 145 1.17 20.45 3.04
CA PRO A 145 1.01 21.85 3.43
C PRO A 145 0.36 22.07 4.80
N SER A 146 -0.58 21.21 5.20
CA SER A 146 -1.32 21.38 6.45
C SER A 146 -0.47 21.15 7.70
N GLN A 147 0.69 20.51 7.56
CA GLN A 147 1.65 20.29 8.66
C GLN A 147 2.99 20.97 8.40
N ASP A 148 3.10 21.77 7.34
CA ASP A 148 4.33 22.42 6.88
C ASP A 148 5.52 21.45 6.74
N GLN A 149 5.25 20.31 6.11
CA GLN A 149 6.22 19.23 5.97
C GLN A 149 6.45 18.85 4.52
N TYR A 150 7.61 18.26 4.27
CA TYR A 150 7.93 17.61 3.01
C TYR A 150 8.64 16.27 3.26
N ALA A 151 8.80 15.48 2.20
CA ALA A 151 9.65 14.30 2.19
C ALA A 151 10.32 14.18 0.82
N ASP A 152 11.61 13.83 0.83
CA ASP A 152 12.36 13.42 -0.35
C ASP A 152 12.45 11.89 -0.40
N TYR A 153 11.86 11.31 -1.44
CA TYR A 153 11.85 9.89 -1.75
C TYR A 153 12.59 9.59 -3.05
N SER A 154 13.47 10.49 -3.49
CA SER A 154 14.25 10.32 -4.73
C SER A 154 15.16 9.08 -4.68
N SER A 155 15.50 8.56 -3.50
CA SER A 155 16.21 7.26 -3.37
C SER A 155 15.38 6.04 -3.83
N LEU A 156 14.07 6.19 -4.00
CA LEU A 156 13.15 5.12 -4.41
C LEU A 156 12.87 5.14 -5.91
N THR A 157 13.47 6.07 -6.65
CA THR A 157 13.39 6.09 -8.11
C THR A 157 14.26 5.00 -8.75
N GLU A 158 15.23 4.46 -8.00
CA GLU A 158 15.97 3.27 -8.38
C GLU A 158 15.02 2.06 -8.44
N ILE A 159 14.93 1.43 -9.61
CA ILE A 159 14.06 0.29 -9.87
C ILE A 159 14.58 -0.93 -9.09
N SER A 160 14.09 -1.09 -7.88
CA SER A 160 14.17 -2.30 -7.08
C SER A 160 12.75 -2.72 -6.72
N PRO A 161 12.42 -4.02 -6.65
CA PRO A 161 11.11 -4.44 -6.19
C PRO A 161 10.80 -3.75 -4.86
N ALA A 162 9.79 -2.87 -4.87
CA ALA A 162 9.46 -2.04 -3.73
C ALA A 162 9.07 -2.93 -2.55
N THR A 163 10.00 -3.13 -1.62
CA THR A 163 9.77 -3.79 -0.34
C THR A 163 9.20 -2.82 0.70
N THR A 164 9.12 -1.54 0.36
CA THR A 164 8.78 -0.44 1.26
C THR A 164 7.50 0.23 0.81
N TYR A 165 6.53 0.29 1.70
CA TYR A 165 5.32 1.08 1.51
C TYR A 165 5.58 2.53 1.90
N LEU A 166 5.16 3.46 1.05
CA LEU A 166 5.24 4.89 1.32
C LEU A 166 3.88 5.46 1.72
N PRO A 167 3.82 6.27 2.78
CA PRO A 167 2.64 7.06 3.05
C PRO A 167 2.52 8.15 1.98
N ILE A 168 1.51 8.03 1.12
CA ILE A 168 1.24 9.04 0.09
C ILE A 168 0.76 10.33 0.77
N PHE A 169 1.25 11.48 0.32
CA PHE A 169 0.87 12.82 0.82
C PHE A 169 1.20 13.08 2.30
N ARG A 170 2.20 12.39 2.86
CA ARG A 170 2.76 12.73 4.17
C ARG A 170 4.22 13.13 4.03
N GLY A 171 4.56 14.29 4.59
CA GLY A 171 5.95 14.68 4.81
C GLY A 171 6.50 13.99 6.06
N ASN A 172 7.82 13.87 6.13
CA ASN A 172 8.55 13.32 7.28
C ASN A 172 9.57 14.31 7.84
N GLN A 173 9.73 15.47 7.20
CA GLN A 173 10.64 16.55 7.58
C GLN A 173 9.88 17.88 7.54
N GLN A 174 10.20 18.80 8.45
CA GLN A 174 9.67 20.17 8.39
C GLN A 174 10.28 20.91 7.21
N ILE A 175 9.49 21.79 6.59
CA ILE A 175 10.01 22.72 5.58
C ILE A 175 10.77 23.83 6.32
N GLU A 176 12.04 24.03 6.00
CA GLU A 176 12.79 25.17 6.53
C GLU A 176 12.36 26.45 5.81
N HIS A 177 11.98 27.47 6.59
CA HIS A 177 11.70 28.81 6.08
C HIS A 177 12.78 29.76 6.59
N VAL A 178 13.59 30.29 5.67
CA VAL A 178 14.72 31.15 6.01
C VAL A 178 14.74 32.38 5.11
N PHE A 179 14.87 33.53 5.74
CA PHE A 179 15.03 34.83 5.10
C PHE A 179 16.47 35.33 5.29
N TYR A 180 17.13 35.77 4.22
CA TYR A 180 18.52 36.22 4.23
C TYR A 180 18.62 37.69 3.83
N VAL A 181 19.31 38.50 4.65
CA VAL A 181 19.69 39.89 4.37
C VAL A 181 21.20 39.96 4.26
N GLY A 182 21.70 40.31 3.07
CA GLY A 182 23.13 40.32 2.80
C GLY A 182 23.67 41.69 2.41
N HIS A 183 24.70 42.19 3.11
CA HIS A 183 25.37 43.43 2.72
C HIS A 183 26.88 43.42 2.98
N ARG A 184 27.67 43.47 1.90
CA ARG A 184 29.14 43.30 1.94
C ARG A 184 29.89 44.32 2.80
N GLN A 185 29.46 45.59 2.77
CA GLN A 185 30.15 46.68 3.48
C GLN A 185 29.58 46.95 4.87
N LEU A 186 28.28 47.20 5.00
CA LEU A 186 27.64 47.50 6.29
C LEU A 186 27.87 46.42 7.37
N LEU A 187 27.90 45.15 6.98
CA LEU A 187 28.13 44.05 7.94
C LEU A 187 29.63 43.73 8.14
N SER A 188 30.53 44.53 7.56
CA SER A 188 32.00 44.34 7.67
C SER A 188 32.66 45.20 8.74
N PHE A 189 31.93 46.14 9.34
CA PHE A 189 32.48 47.02 10.36
C PHE A 189 32.91 46.19 11.59
N PRO A 190 34.10 46.45 12.18
CA PRO A 190 34.61 45.68 13.32
C PRO A 190 33.63 45.59 14.49
N THR A 191 32.92 46.68 14.74
CA THR A 191 31.87 46.78 15.75
C THR A 191 30.69 47.56 15.17
N ILE A 192 29.52 46.96 15.20
CA ILE A 192 28.26 47.54 14.76
C ILE A 192 27.43 47.82 16.02
N ASN A 193 27.47 49.07 16.48
CA ASN A 193 26.77 49.47 17.70
C ASN A 193 25.25 49.39 17.55
N ASN A 194 24.74 49.67 16.35
CA ASN A 194 23.32 49.66 16.04
C ASN A 194 23.12 49.20 14.61
N LEU A 195 22.49 48.03 14.44
CA LEU A 195 22.02 47.51 13.16
C LEU A 195 20.50 47.54 13.18
N LYS A 196 19.94 48.41 12.35
CA LYS A 196 18.50 48.60 12.22
C LYS A 196 18.00 47.97 10.92
N LEU A 197 17.01 47.09 11.04
CA LEU A 197 16.29 46.51 9.93
C LEU A 197 14.85 47.05 9.95
N ILE A 198 14.46 47.77 8.91
CA ILE A 198 13.11 48.29 8.72
C ILE A 198 12.42 47.40 7.69
N ILE A 199 11.29 46.80 8.07
CA ILE A 199 10.52 45.89 7.23
C ILE A 199 9.09 46.38 7.20
N GLU A 200 8.52 46.47 6.00
CA GLU A 200 7.09 46.67 5.80
C GLU A 200 6.44 45.31 5.51
N LEU A 201 5.50 44.90 6.35
CA LEU A 201 4.80 43.62 6.25
C LEU A 201 3.37 43.83 5.75
N ASP A 202 3.08 43.37 4.53
CA ASP A 202 1.71 43.36 3.99
C ASP A 202 0.81 42.32 4.66
N GLN A 203 1.40 41.19 5.04
CA GLN A 203 0.73 40.06 5.69
C GLN A 203 1.56 39.55 6.84
N VAL A 204 0.88 39.02 7.85
CA VAL A 204 1.46 38.43 9.05
C VAL A 204 1.10 36.95 9.11
N PHE A 205 1.86 36.18 9.89
CA PHE A 205 1.55 34.78 10.13
C PHE A 205 0.18 34.63 10.81
N SER A 206 -0.60 33.64 10.38
CA SER A 206 -1.90 33.31 10.98
C SER A 206 -1.75 32.71 12.38
N ASP A 207 -0.66 31.98 12.61
CA ASP A 207 -0.30 31.38 13.89
C ASP A 207 0.83 32.15 14.59
N PRO A 208 0.96 32.03 15.92
CA PRO A 208 2.10 32.59 16.65
C PRO A 208 3.43 32.09 16.08
N ALA A 209 4.22 33.01 15.55
CA ALA A 209 5.53 32.72 14.98
C ALA A 209 6.66 32.89 16.01
N GLU A 210 7.62 31.98 15.97
CA GLU A 210 8.90 32.13 16.65
C GLU A 210 10.01 32.31 15.62
N LEU A 211 10.71 33.45 15.71
CA LEU A 211 11.80 33.79 14.81
C LEU A 211 13.14 33.66 15.52
N GLU A 212 14.08 33.01 14.85
CA GLU A 212 15.47 32.92 15.28
C GLU A 212 16.35 33.74 14.32
N TRP A 213 17.01 34.77 14.85
CA TRP A 213 17.96 35.58 14.09
C TRP A 213 19.37 35.05 14.26
N GLN A 214 20.12 34.95 13.17
CA GLN A 214 21.47 34.39 13.18
C GLN A 214 22.40 35.14 12.24
N VAL A 215 23.68 35.19 12.60
CA VAL A 215 24.75 35.69 11.74
C VAL A 215 25.80 34.60 11.55
N TRP A 216 26.47 34.61 10.40
CA TRP A 216 27.59 33.71 10.20
C TRP A 216 28.77 34.18 11.06
N GLN A 217 29.39 33.25 11.79
CA GLN A 217 30.63 33.52 12.51
C GLN A 217 31.69 32.52 12.07
N GLU A 218 32.90 33.06 11.93
CA GLU A 218 34.10 32.31 11.59
C GLU A 218 35.19 32.74 12.57
N THR A 219 35.55 31.84 13.48
CA THR A 219 36.68 31.97 14.41
C THR A 219 37.60 30.77 14.23
N GLU A 220 38.75 30.74 14.92
CA GLU A 220 39.67 29.59 14.85
C GLU A 220 39.01 28.25 15.23
N ASP A 221 37.99 28.29 16.10
CA ASP A 221 37.32 27.10 16.64
C ASP A 221 35.90 26.87 16.09
N LEU A 222 35.31 27.82 15.35
CA LEU A 222 33.90 27.78 14.96
C LEU A 222 33.67 28.31 13.54
N GLN A 223 32.96 27.54 12.72
CA GLN A 223 32.43 27.97 11.43
C GLN A 223 30.94 27.62 11.37
N ALA A 224 30.10 28.48 11.93
CA ALA A 224 28.68 28.19 12.08
C ALA A 224 27.83 29.46 12.14
N TRP A 225 26.54 29.28 11.88
CA TRP A 225 25.53 30.27 12.23
C TRP A 225 25.41 30.37 13.74
N GLN A 226 25.40 31.60 14.25
CA GLN A 226 25.25 31.91 15.67
C GLN A 226 24.01 32.76 15.90
N THR A 227 23.22 32.35 16.89
CA THR A 227 22.00 33.06 17.27
C THR A 227 22.33 34.41 17.89
N ILE A 228 21.61 35.42 17.42
CA ILE A 228 21.64 36.78 17.95
C ILE A 228 20.22 37.18 18.34
N THR A 229 20.10 37.96 19.40
CA THR A 229 18.81 38.41 19.91
C THR A 229 18.63 39.89 19.58
N PRO A 230 17.53 40.29 18.93
CA PRO A 230 17.21 41.70 18.80
C PRO A 230 17.08 42.37 20.18
N ASN A 231 17.65 43.55 20.34
CA ASN A 231 17.43 44.38 21.51
C ASN A 231 16.00 44.94 21.53
N SER A 232 15.41 45.13 20.35
CA SER A 232 14.02 45.52 20.16
C SER A 232 13.50 44.97 18.84
N ASP A 233 12.25 44.50 18.83
CA ASP A 233 11.53 44.06 17.64
C ASP A 233 10.08 44.59 17.69
N ILE A 234 9.81 45.64 16.90
CA ILE A 234 8.47 46.25 16.78
C ILE A 234 7.54 45.39 15.91
N THR A 235 8.08 44.57 15.01
CA THR A 235 7.28 43.63 14.20
C THR A 235 6.67 42.52 15.07
N ASN A 236 7.22 42.31 16.28
CA ASN A 236 6.84 41.28 17.23
C ASN A 236 6.83 39.89 16.57
N ASN A 237 8.00 39.40 16.12
CA ASN A 237 8.13 38.16 15.35
C ASN A 237 7.28 38.15 14.07
N PHE A 238 7.24 39.26 13.34
CA PHE A 238 6.40 39.44 12.13
C PHE A 238 4.89 39.15 12.35
N SER A 239 4.39 39.40 13.56
CA SER A 239 2.96 39.27 13.88
C SER A 239 2.15 40.55 13.69
N GLN A 240 2.82 41.67 13.36
CA GLN A 240 2.18 42.97 13.11
C GLN A 240 2.41 43.43 11.67
N SER A 241 1.35 43.84 10.97
CA SER A 241 1.44 44.38 9.61
C SER A 241 1.83 45.86 9.63
N GLY A 242 2.33 46.35 8.49
CA GLY A 242 2.87 47.69 8.32
C GLY A 242 4.38 47.75 8.56
N GLU A 243 4.91 48.97 8.69
CA GLU A 243 6.33 49.21 8.94
C GLU A 243 6.70 48.89 10.39
N GLY A 244 7.66 48.00 10.57
CA GLY A 244 8.25 47.67 11.87
C GLY A 244 9.77 47.72 11.82
N GLU A 245 10.35 48.08 12.96
CA GLU A 245 11.79 48.19 13.16
C GLU A 245 12.30 47.06 14.05
N ILE A 246 13.40 46.43 13.63
CA ILE A 246 14.16 45.45 14.41
C ILE A 246 15.55 46.02 14.64
N ASN A 247 15.96 46.10 15.90
CA ASN A 247 17.24 46.66 16.30
C ASN A 247 18.13 45.60 16.94
N PHE A 248 19.37 45.51 16.46
CA PHE A 248 20.41 44.70 17.07
C PHE A 248 21.58 45.59 17.47
N GLU A 249 22.15 45.30 18.63
CA GLU A 249 23.29 46.03 19.16
C GLU A 249 24.49 45.11 19.36
N GLU A 250 25.68 45.70 19.41
CA GLU A 250 26.93 45.00 19.71
C GLU A 250 27.25 43.82 18.77
N ILE A 251 26.93 43.98 17.48
CA ILE A 251 27.27 42.97 16.45
C ILE A 251 28.73 43.16 16.00
N ASN A 252 29.51 42.08 16.03
CA ASN A 252 30.86 42.05 15.47
C ASN A 252 30.84 41.92 13.94
N ALA A 253 31.96 42.23 13.28
CA ALA A 253 32.08 42.03 11.82
C ALA A 253 31.68 40.60 11.40
N ILE A 254 30.71 40.50 10.48
CA ILE A 254 30.17 39.23 9.99
C ILE A 254 31.01 38.78 8.79
N PRO A 255 31.75 37.66 8.82
CA PRO A 255 32.60 37.22 7.71
C PRO A 255 31.84 37.00 6.39
N LEU A 256 32.57 36.97 5.28
CA LEU A 256 32.01 36.58 3.99
C LEU A 256 31.76 35.07 4.00
N THR A 257 30.54 34.65 3.66
CA THR A 257 30.22 33.24 3.44
C THR A 257 29.34 33.07 2.20
N GLN A 258 29.41 31.89 1.60
CA GLN A 258 28.62 31.55 0.42
C GLN A 258 27.34 30.82 0.87
N VAL A 259 26.19 31.37 0.46
CA VAL A 259 24.87 30.74 0.66
C VAL A 259 24.23 30.64 -0.72
N ASP A 260 23.85 29.42 -1.11
CA ASP A 260 23.22 29.12 -2.41
C ASP A 260 23.92 29.78 -3.62
N GLY A 261 25.24 29.61 -3.70
CA GLY A 261 26.06 30.19 -4.78
C GLY A 261 26.42 31.67 -4.60
N VAL A 262 25.77 32.41 -3.70
CA VAL A 262 26.01 33.86 -3.51
C VAL A 262 26.93 34.11 -2.31
N THR A 263 28.09 34.74 -2.56
CA THR A 263 29.00 35.17 -1.49
C THR A 263 28.62 36.55 -0.96
N ASN A 264 28.28 36.65 0.33
CA ASN A 264 27.99 37.91 1.00
C ASN A 264 28.28 37.81 2.50
N ARG A 265 28.05 38.88 3.25
CA ARG A 265 27.95 38.87 4.72
C ARG A 265 26.48 38.84 5.05
N TRP A 266 26.05 37.93 5.91
CA TRP A 266 24.63 37.58 6.04
C TRP A 266 24.11 37.72 7.46
N LEU A 267 22.98 38.40 7.57
CA LEU A 267 22.01 38.24 8.65
C LEU A 267 20.90 37.32 8.13
N ARG A 268 20.56 36.25 8.84
CA ARG A 268 19.43 35.38 8.49
C ARG A 268 18.39 35.34 9.60
N CYS A 269 17.13 35.18 9.21
CA CYS A 269 16.01 34.92 10.09
C CYS A 269 15.41 33.56 9.73
N ARG A 270 15.25 32.68 10.72
CA ARG A 270 14.61 31.38 10.56
C ARG A 270 13.27 31.39 11.27
N LEU A 271 12.24 30.89 10.62
CA LEU A 271 10.99 30.57 11.30
C LEU A 271 11.15 29.19 11.97
N VAL A 272 11.00 29.13 13.29
CA VAL A 272 11.17 27.91 14.09
C VAL A 272 9.87 27.12 14.19
N THR A 273 8.74 27.82 14.12
CA THR A 273 7.40 27.24 14.15
C THR A 273 6.90 26.86 12.75
N PRO A 274 6.12 25.78 12.59
CA PRO A 274 5.45 25.47 11.33
C PRO A 274 4.47 26.57 10.88
N ILE A 275 4.29 26.71 9.56
CA ILE A 275 3.22 27.52 8.98
C ILE A 275 1.98 26.63 8.77
N SER A 276 0.97 26.74 9.64
CA SER A 276 -0.35 26.18 9.34
C SER A 276 -1.11 27.12 8.41
N SER A 277 -1.66 26.56 7.33
CA SER A 277 -2.56 27.26 6.41
C SER A 277 -3.94 27.52 7.01
#